data_AF-A0A7Y3A0X3-F1
#
_entry.id   AF-A0A7Y3A0X3-F1
#
_cell.length_a   1.000
_cell.length_b   1.000
_cell.length_c   1.000
_cell.angle_alpha   90.00
_cell.angle_beta   90.00
_cell.angle_gamma   90.00
#
_symmetry.space_group_name_H-M   'P 1'
#
loop_
_entity.id
_entity.type
_entity.pdbx_description
1 polymer ?
#
loop_
_entity_poly.entity_id
_entity_poly.type
_entity_poly.pdbx_seq_one_letter_code
_entity_poly.pdbx_strand_id
1 'polypeptide(L)' 'MRFTRYYSKLIRTQGVPQLSVDQHARLMNIISLEGRLAELESIKKSLKDTNK' A
#
# COMPACT_ATOMS: atom_id res chain seq x y z
N MET A 1 -5.44 -1.16 1.13
CA MET A 1 -4.82 -0.88 -0.19
C MET A 1 -5.48 0.31 -0.89
N ARG A 2 -5.52 1.48 -0.24
CA ARG A 2 -6.02 2.77 -0.72
C ARG A 2 -4.92 3.56 -1.43
N PHE A 3 -3.71 3.57 -0.90
CA PHE A 3 -2.59 4.33 -1.47
C PHE A 3 -2.01 3.66 -2.70
N THR A 4 -1.92 2.33 -2.69
CA THR A 4 -1.56 1.55 -3.89
C THR A 4 -2.52 1.84 -5.04
N ARG A 5 -3.84 1.84 -4.78
CA ARG A 5 -4.86 2.14 -5.81
C ARG A 5 -4.77 3.58 -6.31
N TYR A 6 -4.57 4.53 -5.40
CA TYR A 6 -4.38 5.93 -5.75
C TYR A 6 -3.18 6.11 -6.68
N TYR A 7 -2.02 5.53 -6.32
CA TYR A 7 -0.80 5.65 -7.10
C TYR A 7 -0.91 4.99 -8.48
N SER A 8 -1.49 3.77 -8.54
CA SER A 8 -1.74 3.11 -9.83
C SER A 8 -2.70 3.89 -10.72
N LYS A 9 -3.72 4.53 -10.15
CA LYS A 9 -4.63 5.40 -10.90
C LYS A 9 -3.91 6.64 -11.41
N LEU A 10 -3.11 7.29 -10.57
CA LEU A 10 -2.32 8.46 -10.93
C LEU A 10 -1.40 8.14 -12.13
N ILE A 11 -0.67 7.02 -12.07
CA ILE A 11 0.20 6.57 -13.15
C ILE A 11 -0.59 6.34 -14.45
N ARG A 12 -1.76 5.71 -14.36
CA ARG A 12 -2.61 5.46 -15.53
C ARG A 12 -3.15 6.75 -16.16
N THR A 13 -3.45 7.75 -15.33
CA THR A 13 -4.05 9.02 -15.81
C THR A 13 -3.04 10.04 -16.28
N GLN A 14 -1.85 10.08 -15.70
CA GLN A 14 -0.86 11.14 -15.90
C GLN A 14 0.51 10.64 -16.39
N GLY A 15 0.68 9.33 -16.57
CA GLY A 15 1.99 8.74 -16.86
C GLY A 15 2.88 8.71 -15.63
N VAL A 16 4.20 8.82 -15.80
CA VAL A 16 5.12 8.90 -14.65
C VAL A 16 4.86 10.22 -13.93
N PRO A 17 4.39 10.20 -12.66
CA PRO A 17 4.08 11.45 -11.96
C PRO A 17 5.36 12.26 -11.73
N GLN A 18 5.28 13.58 -11.90
CA GLN A 18 6.35 14.52 -11.59
C GLN A 18 6.49 14.67 -10.07
N LEU A 19 6.98 13.62 -9.42
CA LEU A 19 7.32 13.63 -8.00
C LEU A 19 8.80 13.93 -7.87
N SER A 20 9.16 14.75 -6.87
CA SER A 20 10.55 14.79 -6.44
C SER A 20 10.97 13.41 -5.92
N VAL A 21 12.27 13.13 -5.92
CA VAL A 21 12.83 11.87 -5.37
C VAL A 21 12.30 11.62 -3.96
N ASP A 22 12.25 12.65 -3.12
CA ASP A 22 11.73 12.57 -1.75
C ASP A 22 10.25 12.21 -1.67
N GLN A 23 9.42 12.79 -2.55
CA GLN A 23 7.98 12.52 -2.58
C GLN A 23 7.71 11.09 -3.05
N HIS A 24 8.45 10.64 -4.07
CA HIS A 24 8.38 9.27 -4.55
C HIS A 24 8.79 8.28 -3.46
N ALA A 25 9.90 8.55 -2.76
CA ALA A 25 10.37 7.71 -1.65
C ALA A 25 9.32 7.61 -0.51
N ARG A 26 8.72 8.74 -0.11
CA ARG A 26 7.65 8.74 0.91
C ARG A 26 6.44 7.93 0.46
N LEU A 27 6.03 8.07 -0.80
CA LEU A 27 4.88 7.36 -1.32
C LEU A 27 5.12 5.84 -1.37
N MET A 28 6.31 5.43 -1.80
CA MET A 28 6.71 4.02 -1.80
C MET A 28 6.77 3.45 -0.38
N ASN A 29 7.26 4.22 0.60
CA ASN A 29 7.22 3.82 2.01
C ASN A 29 5.79 3.60 2.50
N ILE A 30 4.86 4.49 2.16
CA ILE A 30 3.44 4.36 2.52
C ILE A 30 2.84 3.09 1.90
N ILE A 31 3.11 2.83 0.61
CA ILE A 31 2.62 1.62 -0.08
C ILE A 31 3.18 0.34 0.56
N SER A 32 4.46 0.33 0.91
CA SER A 32 5.10 -0.80 1.59
C SER A 32 4.49 -1.08 2.96
N LEU A 33 4.30 -0.03 3.77
CA LEU A 33 3.64 -0.13 5.08
C LEU A 33 2.19 -0.62 4.95
N GLU A 34 1.47 -0.17 3.93
CA GLU A 34 0.10 -0.60 3.66
C GLU A 34 0.02 -2.10 3.34
N GLY A 35 0.99 -2.64 2.60
CA GLY A 35 1.09 -4.07 2.32
C GLY A 35 1.32 -4.89 3.60
N ARG A 36 2.31 -4.48 4.42
CA ARG A 36 2.62 -5.14 5.70
C ARG A 36 1.44 -5.13 6.66
N LEU A 37 0.69 -4.02 6.72
CA LEU A 37 -0.48 -3.92 7.58
C LEU A 37 -1.60 -4.85 7.12
N ALA A 38 -1.78 -5.02 5.81
CA ALA A 38 -2.73 -5.99 5.26
C ALA A 38 -2.33 -7.45 5.59
N GLU A 39 -1.04 -7.77 5.52
CA GLU A 39 -0.51 -9.08 5.93
C GLU A 39 -0.76 -9.35 7.40
N LEU A 40 -0.47 -8.38 8.28
CA LEU A 40 -0.70 -8.50 9.73
C LEU A 40 -2.18 -8.70 10.06
N GLU A 41 -3.08 -7.95 9.42
CA GLU A 41 -4.53 -8.14 9.60
C GLU A 41 -5.00 -9.51 9.07
N SER A 42 -4.42 -10.01 7.97
CA SER A 42 -4.69 -11.36 7.48
C SER A 42 -4.27 -12.44 8.48
N ILE A 43 -3.05 -12.34 9.02
CA ILE A 43 -2.54 -13.28 10.04
C ILE A 43 -3.44 -13.26 11.28
N LYS A 44 -3.77 -12.07 11.76
CA LYS A 44 -4.67 -11.87 12.91
C LYS A 44 -6.05 -12.49 12.67
N LYS A 45 -6.58 -12.39 11.45
CA LYS A 45 -7.83 -13.03 11.08
C LYS A 45 -7.71 -14.57 11.11
N SER A 46 -6.66 -15.12 10.49
CA SER A 46 -6.41 -16.57 10.51
C SER A 46 -6.28 -17.12 11.93
N LEU A 47 -5.56 -16.42 12.81
CA LEU A 47 -5.43 -16.83 14.22
C LEU A 47 -6.77 -16.81 14.98
N LYS A 48 -7.66 -15.85 14.68
CA LYS A 48 -9.00 -15.83 15.28
C LYS A 48 -9.87 -16.99 14.79
N ASP A 49 -9.75 -17.36 13.52
CA ASP A 49 -10.52 -18.44 12.92
C ASP A 49 -10.01 -19.82 13.40
N THR A 50 -8.72 -19.98 13.72
CA THR A 50 -8.16 -21.21 14.33
C THR A 50 -8.62 -21.45 15.77
N ASN A 51 -8.97 -20.40 16.53
CA ASN A 51 -9.40 -20.49 17.92
C ASN A 51 -10.93 -20.66 18.09
N LYS A 52 -11.67 -20.91 17.00
CA LYS A 52 -13.10 -21.23 17.01
C LYS A 52 -13.32 -22.70 16.70
#